data_AF-A0A7S1XVP0-F1
#
_entry.id   AF-A0A7S1XVP0-F1
#
_cell.length_a   1.000
_cell.length_b   1.000
_cell.length_c   1.000
_cell.angle_alpha   90.00
_cell.angle_beta   90.00
_cell.angle_gamma   90.00
#
_symmetry.space_group_name_H-M   'P 1'
#
loop_
_entity.id
_entity.type
_entity.pdbx_description
1 polymer ?
#
loop_
_entity_poly.entity_id
_entity_poly.type
_entity_poly.pdbx_seq_one_letter_code
_entity_poly.pdbx_strand_id
1 'polypeptide(L)'
;SRPHDPCEAHSCCGSGGGCGERPRTALGFAEALEDGAERRGGGGARGLGDARGGETMGDQQVAPTRMALQLYKGKREAATKGYKLLKKKSDALKVRFRDYAKKIAANKGSMAEDSAGAFFSLTQAQYAAGDFKLAVLEGNCTASVRIHTRTDNVAGVKLPVFSSYETADGTNASENIGLAGGGRQVQQSRDKFKEFMGKMVTLASLQTSFLTLDEALKITNRRVNALENVTIPRIEATLKYINRELDELEREEFTRLKKLQSKKEEAAAEEAAAEEAAGNTAAPEDYEGGTAMGDYEKDEDVYF
;
A
#
# COMPACT_ATOMS: atom_id res chain seq x y z
N SER A 1 -14.52 27.83 43.71
CA SER A 1 -13.06 27.67 43.71
C SER A 1 -12.73 26.28 44.23
N ARG A 2 -12.57 25.31 43.31
CA ARG A 2 -12.23 23.92 43.65
C ARG A 2 -10.72 23.81 43.86
N PRO A 3 -10.21 23.15 44.92
CA PRO A 3 -8.85 22.66 44.92
C PRO A 3 -8.82 21.22 44.38
N HIS A 4 -7.80 20.94 43.57
CA HIS A 4 -7.48 19.64 43.00
C HIS A 4 -6.73 18.78 44.04
N ASP A 5 -7.14 17.52 44.18
CA ASP A 5 -6.35 16.48 44.84
C ASP A 5 -5.17 16.01 43.97
N PRO A 6 -4.03 15.61 44.57
CA PRO A 6 -2.95 14.92 43.89
C PRO A 6 -3.20 13.39 43.88
N CYS A 7 -3.10 12.76 42.71
CA CYS A 7 -3.06 11.31 42.58
C CYS A 7 -1.61 10.82 42.72
N GLU A 8 -1.30 10.24 43.88
CA GLU A 8 -0.16 9.33 44.06
C GLU A 8 -0.61 7.86 43.97
N ALA A 9 0.37 7.04 43.60
CA ALA A 9 0.34 5.65 43.23
C ALA A 9 -0.36 4.70 44.21
N HIS A 10 -1.03 3.67 43.68
CA HIS A 10 -1.09 2.36 44.33
C HIS A 10 -1.25 1.21 43.32
N SER A 11 -0.24 0.33 43.33
CA SER A 11 -0.33 -1.14 43.26
C SER A 11 -1.32 -1.78 42.29
N CYS A 12 -0.78 -2.45 41.26
CA CYS A 12 -1.39 -3.68 40.76
C CYS A 12 -0.28 -4.68 40.40
N CYS A 13 -0.05 -5.61 41.33
CA CYS A 13 0.72 -6.83 41.16
C CYS A 13 -0.27 -8.01 41.26
N GLY A 14 -0.14 -8.98 40.35
CA GLY A 14 -0.97 -10.20 40.25
C GLY A 14 -1.81 -10.19 38.97
N SER A 15 -1.78 -11.16 38.06
CA SER A 15 -1.47 -12.58 38.23
C SER A 15 -1.31 -13.24 36.84
N GLY A 16 -0.53 -14.33 36.79
CA GLY A 16 -0.73 -15.45 35.87
C GLY A 16 -0.55 -15.23 34.36
N GLY A 17 0.65 -15.51 33.86
CA GLY A 17 0.89 -15.74 32.43
C GLY A 17 2.34 -16.16 32.18
N GLY A 18 2.54 -17.43 31.82
CA GLY A 18 3.84 -18.07 31.70
C GLY A 18 4.86 -17.25 30.90
N CYS A 19 6.03 -17.05 31.50
CA CYS A 19 7.21 -16.51 30.83
C CYS A 19 7.76 -17.56 29.86
N GLY A 20 7.23 -17.57 28.64
CA GLY A 20 7.93 -18.15 27.50
C GLY A 20 9.23 -17.38 27.27
N GLU A 21 10.34 -18.11 27.24
CA GLU A 21 11.69 -17.60 27.03
C GLU A 21 11.74 -16.70 25.79
N ARG A 22 12.08 -15.42 25.99
CA ARG A 22 12.30 -14.46 24.90
C ARG A 22 13.72 -14.64 24.35
N PRO A 23 13.92 -14.67 23.02
CA PRO A 23 15.23 -14.90 22.42
C PRO A 23 16.18 -13.73 22.77
N ARG A 24 17.33 -14.06 23.35
CA ARG A 24 18.32 -13.13 23.92
C ARG A 24 19.26 -12.46 22.91
N THR A 25 19.03 -12.61 21.60
CA THR A 25 19.91 -12.04 20.57
C THR A 25 19.13 -11.15 19.60
N ALA A 26 19.75 -10.03 19.18
CA ALA A 26 19.16 -9.09 18.23
C ALA A 26 18.84 -9.74 16.86
N LEU A 27 19.56 -10.82 16.52
CA LEU A 27 19.28 -11.67 15.35
C LEU A 27 18.01 -12.51 15.55
N GLY A 28 17.81 -13.10 16.74
CA GLY A 28 16.59 -13.85 17.06
C GLY A 28 15.33 -12.99 17.11
N PHE A 29 15.44 -11.68 17.36
CA PHE A 29 14.30 -10.76 17.24
C PHE A 29 13.95 -10.46 15.77
N ALA A 30 14.93 -10.47 14.86
CA ALA A 30 14.71 -10.29 13.43
C ALA A 30 14.08 -11.56 12.80
N GLU A 31 14.59 -12.75 13.14
CA GLU A 31 13.99 -14.03 12.70
C GLU A 31 12.59 -14.24 13.28
N ALA A 32 12.36 -13.93 14.56
CA ALA A 32 11.03 -14.05 15.17
C ALA A 32 10.01 -13.03 14.60
N LEU A 33 10.47 -11.92 14.00
CA LEU A 33 9.59 -10.98 13.31
C LEU A 33 9.24 -11.43 11.89
N GLU A 34 10.16 -12.10 11.19
CA GLU A 34 9.89 -12.72 9.89
C GLU A 34 8.93 -13.91 10.04
N ASP A 35 9.16 -14.81 11.01
CA ASP A 35 8.25 -15.93 11.34
C ASP A 35 6.91 -15.45 11.92
N GLY A 36 6.92 -14.36 12.69
CA GLY A 36 5.73 -13.76 13.27
C GLY A 36 4.83 -13.05 12.24
N ALA A 37 5.41 -12.54 11.15
CA ALA A 37 4.68 -11.92 10.04
C ALA A 37 3.99 -12.95 9.15
N GLU A 38 4.60 -14.12 8.94
CA GLU A 38 3.96 -15.23 8.22
C GLU A 38 2.87 -15.91 9.06
N ARG A 39 3.09 -16.13 10.36
CA ARG A 39 2.09 -16.80 11.23
C ARG A 39 0.90 -15.91 11.62
N ARG A 40 1.05 -14.57 11.72
CA ARG A 40 -0.10 -13.66 11.94
C ARG A 40 -0.85 -13.29 10.66
N GLY A 41 -0.34 -13.66 9.49
CA GLY A 41 -1.08 -13.59 8.22
C GLY A 41 -2.07 -14.74 8.00
N GLY A 42 -2.03 -15.79 8.84
CA GLY A 42 -2.81 -17.03 8.64
C GLY A 42 -3.97 -17.28 9.62
N GLY A 43 -4.35 -16.30 10.45
CA GLY A 43 -5.37 -16.47 11.48
C GLY A 43 -6.74 -15.91 11.09
N GLY A 44 -7.52 -16.63 10.28
CA GLY A 44 -8.88 -16.18 9.95
C GLY A 44 -9.66 -17.01 8.94
N ALA A 45 -9.51 -18.33 8.92
CA ALA A 45 -10.39 -19.21 8.15
C ALA A 45 -10.69 -20.47 8.96
N ARG A 46 -11.62 -20.37 9.91
CA ARG A 46 -12.27 -21.54 10.51
C ARG A 46 -13.77 -21.32 10.53
N GLY A 47 -14.47 -22.12 9.73
CA GLY A 47 -15.88 -22.44 9.95
C GLY A 47 -16.87 -21.77 9.00
N LEU A 48 -16.93 -22.21 7.75
CA LEU A 48 -18.22 -22.39 7.09
C LEU A 48 -18.15 -23.68 6.26
N GLY A 49 -18.93 -24.66 6.72
CA GLY A 49 -19.08 -25.95 6.10
C GLY A 49 -19.84 -25.85 4.77
N ASP A 50 -19.47 -26.78 3.91
CA ASP A 50 -20.21 -27.38 2.80
C ASP A 50 -21.66 -26.90 2.60
N ALA A 51 -21.89 -26.21 1.49
CA ALA A 51 -23.17 -26.20 0.79
C ALA A 51 -23.00 -25.63 -0.62
N ARG A 52 -22.89 -26.55 -1.59
CA ARG A 52 -23.37 -26.44 -2.99
C ARG A 52 -22.77 -25.34 -3.89
N GLY A 53 -22.30 -25.79 -5.05
CA GLY A 53 -21.93 -24.95 -6.18
C GLY A 53 -23.00 -23.90 -6.48
N GLY A 54 -22.54 -22.65 -6.51
CA GLY A 54 -23.33 -21.46 -6.73
C GLY A 54 -22.37 -20.30 -6.54
N GLU A 55 -21.60 -19.99 -7.58
CA GLU A 55 -20.75 -18.80 -7.61
C GLU A 55 -21.62 -17.60 -7.24
N THR A 56 -21.41 -17.06 -6.05
CA THR A 56 -22.04 -15.80 -5.62
C THR A 56 -21.43 -14.69 -6.46
N MET A 57 -22.01 -14.49 -7.65
CA MET A 57 -21.80 -13.34 -8.49
C MET A 57 -21.96 -12.10 -7.62
N GLY A 58 -20.84 -11.43 -7.34
CA GLY A 58 -20.80 -10.16 -6.64
C GLY A 58 -21.49 -9.11 -7.49
N ASP A 59 -22.79 -8.98 -7.22
CA ASP A 59 -23.82 -8.07 -7.71
C ASP A 59 -23.28 -6.67 -8.11
N GLN A 60 -22.86 -6.55 -9.36
CA GLN A 60 -22.95 -5.31 -10.09
C GLN A 60 -23.86 -5.61 -11.28
N GLN A 61 -25.13 -5.23 -11.15
CA GLN A 61 -26.08 -5.11 -12.25
C GLN A 61 -25.53 -4.11 -13.27
N VAL A 62 -24.64 -4.57 -14.14
CA VAL A 62 -24.15 -3.79 -15.27
C VAL A 62 -24.98 -4.20 -16.47
N ALA A 63 -25.70 -3.25 -17.06
CA ALA A 63 -26.42 -3.50 -18.30
C ALA A 63 -25.43 -3.95 -19.40
N PRO A 64 -25.66 -5.10 -20.07
CA PRO A 64 -24.77 -5.61 -21.11
C PRO A 64 -24.89 -4.72 -22.35
N THR A 65 -24.03 -3.72 -22.44
CA THR A 65 -23.95 -2.78 -23.58
C THR A 65 -22.51 -2.71 -24.08
N ARG A 66 -22.32 -2.45 -25.38
CA ARG A 66 -20.98 -2.27 -25.97
C ARG A 66 -20.19 -1.15 -25.28
N MET A 67 -20.86 -0.09 -24.82
CA MET A 67 -20.25 0.98 -24.02
C MET A 67 -19.75 0.47 -22.66
N ALA A 68 -20.54 -0.32 -21.94
CA ALA A 68 -20.12 -0.92 -20.68
C ALA A 68 -18.90 -1.85 -20.87
N LEU A 69 -18.88 -2.66 -21.94
CA LEU A 69 -17.74 -3.49 -22.29
C LEU A 69 -16.45 -2.67 -22.44
N GLN A 70 -16.49 -1.53 -23.13
CA GLN A 70 -15.33 -0.66 -23.29
C GLN A 70 -14.87 -0.06 -21.95
N LEU A 71 -15.81 0.36 -21.10
CA LEU A 71 -15.50 0.86 -19.76
C LEU A 71 -14.80 -0.21 -18.89
N TYR A 72 -15.29 -1.45 -18.91
CA TYR A 72 -14.70 -2.54 -18.12
C TYR A 72 -13.35 -3.03 -18.68
N LYS A 73 -13.14 -2.98 -20.01
CA LYS A 73 -11.82 -3.20 -20.62
C LYS A 73 -10.82 -2.14 -20.15
N GLY A 74 -11.21 -0.87 -20.16
CA GLY A 74 -10.41 0.22 -19.60
C GLY A 74 -10.09 0.04 -18.11
N LYS A 75 -11.08 -0.38 -17.31
CA LYS A 75 -10.87 -0.71 -15.88
C LYS A 75 -9.89 -1.86 -15.68
N ARG A 76 -9.94 -2.92 -16.50
CA ARG A 76 -8.99 -4.05 -16.44
C ARG A 76 -7.56 -3.58 -16.73
N GLU A 77 -7.37 -2.78 -17.77
CA GLU A 77 -6.05 -2.22 -18.08
C GLU A 77 -5.54 -1.27 -16.99
N ALA A 78 -6.41 -0.43 -16.44
CA ALA A 78 -6.06 0.46 -15.34
C ALA A 78 -5.65 -0.34 -14.08
N ALA A 79 -6.40 -1.39 -13.73
CA ALA A 79 -6.11 -2.25 -12.59
C ALA A 79 -4.78 -3.02 -12.76
N THR A 80 -4.51 -3.56 -13.96
CA THR A 80 -3.26 -4.27 -14.26
C THR A 80 -2.05 -3.32 -14.27
N LYS A 81 -2.18 -2.11 -14.82
CA LYS A 81 -1.15 -1.06 -14.72
C LYS A 81 -0.91 -0.65 -13.26
N GLY A 82 -1.98 -0.45 -12.49
CA GLY A 82 -1.92 -0.13 -11.05
C GLY A 82 -1.23 -1.21 -10.22
N TYR A 83 -1.52 -2.48 -10.48
CA TYR A 83 -0.84 -3.62 -9.85
C TYR A 83 0.67 -3.60 -10.10
N LYS A 84 1.10 -3.43 -11.35
CA LYS A 84 2.53 -3.36 -11.72
C LYS A 84 3.25 -2.22 -11.00
N LEU A 85 2.62 -1.05 -10.89
CA LEU A 85 3.20 0.11 -10.19
C LEU A 85 3.31 -0.12 -8.68
N LEU A 86 2.25 -0.64 -8.05
CA LEU A 86 2.25 -0.93 -6.62
C LEU A 86 3.24 -2.05 -6.26
N LYS A 87 3.41 -3.05 -7.12
CA LYS A 87 4.41 -4.10 -6.94
C LYS A 87 5.82 -3.51 -6.94
N LYS A 88 6.17 -2.70 -7.94
CA LYS A 88 7.47 -1.99 -8.01
C LYS A 88 7.71 -1.11 -6.77
N LYS A 89 6.69 -0.39 -6.30
CA LYS A 89 6.78 0.40 -5.05
C LYS A 89 7.04 -0.50 -3.84
N SER A 90 6.32 -1.62 -3.72
CA SER A 90 6.48 -2.56 -2.60
C SER A 90 7.90 -3.15 -2.57
N ASP A 91 8.47 -3.48 -3.72
CA ASP A 91 9.81 -4.07 -3.80
C ASP A 91 10.90 -3.03 -3.49
N ALA A 92 10.74 -1.79 -3.94
CA ALA A 92 11.62 -0.69 -3.55
C ALA A 92 11.59 -0.43 -2.03
N LEU A 93 10.40 -0.48 -1.41
CA LEU A 93 10.26 -0.34 0.04
C LEU A 93 10.92 -1.50 0.80
N LYS A 94 10.83 -2.74 0.31
CA LYS A 94 11.51 -3.91 0.93
C LYS A 94 13.03 -3.77 0.94
N VAL A 95 13.63 -3.26 -0.15
CA VAL A 95 15.09 -3.03 -0.20
C VAL A 95 15.49 -2.03 0.89
N ARG A 96 14.78 -0.91 0.98
CA ARG A 96 15.04 0.11 2.01
C ARG A 96 14.79 -0.42 3.41
N PHE A 97 13.75 -1.20 3.62
CA PHE A 97 13.45 -1.84 4.90
C PHE A 97 14.63 -2.69 5.41
N ARG A 98 15.23 -3.49 4.53
CA ARG A 98 16.42 -4.29 4.85
C ARG A 98 17.64 -3.41 5.17
N ASP A 99 17.83 -2.31 4.43
CA ASP A 99 18.91 -1.35 4.71
C ASP A 99 18.75 -0.74 6.10
N TYR A 100 17.53 -0.34 6.48
CA TYR A 100 17.24 0.18 7.82
C TYR A 100 17.45 -0.87 8.91
N ALA A 101 17.00 -2.12 8.69
CA ALA A 101 17.22 -3.21 9.65
C ALA A 101 18.72 -3.44 9.93
N LYS A 102 19.55 -3.44 8.88
CA LYS A 102 21.01 -3.56 9.03
C LYS A 102 21.61 -2.38 9.81
N LYS A 103 21.21 -1.15 9.49
CA LYS A 103 21.66 0.06 10.20
C LYS A 103 21.25 0.05 11.68
N ILE A 104 20.04 -0.41 11.98
CA ILE A 104 19.56 -0.53 13.37
C ILE A 104 20.40 -1.55 14.13
N ALA A 105 20.69 -2.71 13.55
CA ALA A 105 21.52 -3.73 14.20
C ALA A 105 22.95 -3.21 14.48
N ALA A 106 23.58 -2.57 13.50
CA ALA A 106 24.92 -1.98 13.65
C ALA A 106 24.95 -0.88 14.72
N ASN A 107 24.02 0.08 14.65
CA ASN A 107 23.97 1.18 15.62
C ASN A 107 23.66 0.65 17.02
N LYS A 108 22.74 -0.30 17.17
CA LYS A 108 22.41 -0.89 18.47
C LYS A 108 23.60 -1.60 19.12
N GLY A 109 24.46 -2.24 18.33
CA GLY A 109 25.75 -2.78 18.80
C GLY A 109 26.65 -1.69 19.35
N SER A 110 26.96 -0.66 18.53
CA SER A 110 27.80 0.46 18.96
C SER A 110 27.24 1.21 20.19
N MET A 111 25.92 1.42 20.23
CA MET A 111 25.23 2.08 21.36
C MET A 111 25.44 1.34 22.69
N ALA A 112 25.48 0.00 22.67
CA ALA A 112 25.71 -0.77 23.89
C ALA A 112 27.13 -0.57 24.43
N GLU A 113 28.13 -0.52 23.54
CA GLU A 113 29.53 -0.26 23.88
C GLU A 113 29.73 1.17 24.42
N ASP A 114 29.16 2.17 23.75
CA ASP A 114 29.22 3.57 24.19
C ASP A 114 28.51 3.79 25.52
N SER A 115 27.39 3.10 25.74
CA SER A 115 26.65 3.14 27.00
C SER A 115 27.51 2.62 28.16
N ALA A 116 28.15 1.46 27.97
CA ALA A 116 29.05 0.89 28.97
C ALA A 116 30.22 1.84 29.27
N GLY A 117 30.81 2.45 28.24
CA GLY A 117 31.87 3.46 28.39
C GLY A 117 31.41 4.70 29.15
N ALA A 118 30.23 5.24 28.85
CA ALA A 118 29.68 6.40 29.53
C ALA A 118 29.36 6.13 31.01
N PHE A 119 28.76 4.98 31.33
CA PHE A 119 28.51 4.60 32.72
C PHE A 119 29.80 4.32 33.50
N PHE A 120 30.84 3.80 32.85
CA PHE A 120 32.15 3.64 33.48
C PHE A 120 32.81 4.99 33.78
N SER A 121 32.72 5.97 32.88
CA SER A 121 33.18 7.33 33.16
C SER A 121 32.37 7.99 34.29
N LEU A 122 31.08 7.67 34.43
CA LEU A 122 30.26 8.15 35.54
C LEU A 122 30.74 7.62 36.90
N THR A 123 31.07 6.33 36.97
CA THR A 123 31.57 5.72 38.22
C THR A 123 32.95 6.27 38.60
N GLN A 124 33.82 6.54 37.61
CA GLN A 124 35.10 7.23 37.84
C GLN A 124 34.90 8.65 38.38
N ALA A 125 33.94 9.40 37.81
CA ALA A 125 33.59 10.73 38.31
C ALA A 125 33.05 10.67 39.75
N GLN A 126 32.20 9.69 40.07
CA GLN A 126 31.64 9.51 41.43
C GLN A 126 32.73 9.16 42.44
N TYR A 127 33.70 8.34 42.05
CA TYR A 127 34.84 8.02 42.90
C TYR A 127 35.73 9.24 43.18
N ALA A 128 35.97 10.08 42.17
CA ALA A 128 36.86 11.24 42.28
C ALA A 128 36.24 12.47 42.96
N ALA A 129 34.96 12.76 42.68
CA ALA A 129 34.28 13.97 43.14
C ALA A 129 33.33 13.72 44.33
N GLY A 130 33.12 12.46 44.73
CA GLY A 130 32.12 12.08 45.73
C GLY A 130 30.69 12.13 45.16
N ASP A 131 29.69 12.32 46.03
CA ASP A 131 28.29 12.37 45.61
C ASP A 131 27.91 13.75 45.06
N PHE A 132 28.04 13.93 43.75
CA PHE A 132 27.63 15.16 43.04
C PHE A 132 26.24 15.06 42.41
N LYS A 133 25.46 14.00 42.69
CA LYS A 133 24.13 13.80 42.08
C LYS A 133 23.15 14.89 42.48
N LEU A 134 23.14 15.27 43.75
CA LEU A 134 22.26 16.33 44.27
C LEU A 134 22.55 17.66 43.57
N ALA A 135 23.82 18.02 43.42
CA ALA A 135 24.24 19.25 42.73
C ALA A 135 23.83 19.29 41.25
N VAL A 136 23.77 18.13 40.57
CA VAL A 136 23.28 18.04 39.19
C VAL A 136 21.76 18.18 39.12
N LEU A 137 21.02 17.61 40.09
CA LEU A 137 19.56 17.69 40.15
C LEU A 137 19.05 19.08 40.55
N GLU A 138 19.75 19.76 41.46
CA GLU A 138 19.50 21.16 41.84
C GLU A 138 19.98 22.15 40.76
N GLY A 139 20.76 21.66 39.79
CA GLY A 139 21.23 22.41 38.64
C GLY A 139 20.11 22.86 37.70
N ASN A 140 20.49 23.67 36.71
CA ASN A 140 19.55 24.39 35.83
C ASN A 140 18.57 23.45 35.08
N CYS A 141 17.28 23.78 35.12
CA CYS A 141 16.17 23.01 34.53
C CYS A 141 16.03 23.15 33.01
N THR A 142 16.96 23.83 32.33
CA THR A 142 16.88 24.06 30.88
C THR A 142 17.73 23.03 30.11
N ALA A 143 17.13 22.42 29.09
CA ALA A 143 17.81 21.39 28.30
C ALA A 143 18.92 21.97 27.43
N SER A 144 20.13 21.41 27.55
CA SER A 144 21.31 21.78 26.74
C SER A 144 21.24 21.22 25.32
N VAL A 145 20.73 20.00 25.17
CA VAL A 145 20.50 19.34 23.87
C VAL A 145 19.01 19.30 23.59
N ARG A 146 18.59 19.79 22.44
CA ARG A 146 17.20 19.72 21.96
C ARG A 146 17.14 18.96 20.65
N ILE A 147 15.96 18.42 20.37
CA ILE A 147 15.69 17.61 19.17
C ILE A 147 14.79 18.40 18.23
N HIS A 148 15.13 18.40 16.94
CA HIS A 148 14.29 18.93 15.88
C HIS A 148 13.85 17.78 14.95
N THR A 149 12.62 17.85 14.47
CA THR A 149 12.05 16.84 13.57
C THR A 149 12.10 17.35 12.13
N ARG A 150 12.81 16.63 11.28
CA ARG A 150 12.83 16.79 9.82
C ARG A 150 11.97 15.72 9.17
N THR A 151 11.43 16.00 7.99
CA THR A 151 10.77 14.99 7.17
C THR A 151 11.68 14.57 6.02
N ASP A 152 11.79 13.26 5.80
CA ASP A 152 12.51 12.67 4.67
C ASP A 152 11.53 11.86 3.80
N ASN A 153 11.77 11.79 2.50
CA ASN A 153 10.85 11.13 1.56
C ASN A 153 11.51 9.91 0.91
N VAL A 154 11.00 8.73 1.22
CA VAL A 154 11.48 7.46 0.65
C VAL A 154 10.35 6.78 -0.10
N ALA A 155 10.48 6.68 -1.43
CA ALA A 155 9.51 6.04 -2.32
C ALA A 155 8.05 6.53 -2.13
N GLY A 156 7.87 7.80 -1.79
CA GLY A 156 6.57 8.43 -1.57
C GLY A 156 5.98 8.17 -0.18
N VAL A 157 6.78 7.77 0.81
CA VAL A 157 6.43 7.69 2.23
C VAL A 157 7.25 8.77 2.97
N LYS A 158 6.56 9.63 3.74
CA LYS A 158 7.19 10.67 4.56
C LYS A 158 7.64 10.06 5.88
N LEU A 159 8.94 10.01 6.11
CA LEU A 159 9.56 9.48 7.32
C LEU A 159 9.97 10.65 8.24
N PRO A 160 9.65 10.59 9.54
CA PRO A 160 10.20 11.54 10.51
C PRO A 160 11.66 11.17 10.84
N VAL A 161 12.56 12.13 10.65
CA VAL A 161 13.98 12.04 10.97
C VAL A 161 14.31 13.05 12.05
N PHE A 162 15.04 12.63 13.08
CA PHE A 162 15.42 13.51 14.18
C PHE A 162 16.85 14.04 13.99
N SER A 163 17.04 15.33 14.23
CA SER A 163 18.35 15.98 14.29
C SER A 163 18.54 16.65 15.65
N SER A 164 19.66 16.38 16.32
CA SER A 164 20.05 17.06 17.55
C SER A 164 20.68 18.42 17.25
N TYR A 165 20.28 19.45 17.99
CA TYR A 165 20.97 20.75 18.01
C TYR A 165 21.32 21.12 19.45
N GLU A 166 22.50 21.70 19.62
CA GLU A 166 22.98 22.21 20.90
C GLU A 166 22.50 23.65 21.06
N THR A 167 21.81 23.94 22.16
CA THR A 167 21.38 25.31 22.47
C THR A 167 22.49 26.01 23.25
N ALA A 168 22.95 27.17 22.77
CA ALA A 168 24.01 27.94 23.44
C ALA A 168 23.65 28.30 24.89
N ASP A 169 22.38 28.57 25.17
CA ASP A 169 21.89 29.03 26.48
C ASP A 169 22.05 28.00 27.62
N GLY A 170 22.20 26.71 27.30
CA GLY A 170 22.31 25.62 28.30
C GLY A 170 23.73 25.11 28.56
N THR A 171 24.74 25.66 27.88
CA THR A 171 26.12 25.11 27.92
C THR A 171 26.88 25.46 29.20
N ASN A 172 26.63 26.66 29.76
CA ASN A 172 27.45 27.26 30.82
C ASN A 172 27.02 26.89 32.26
N ALA A 173 25.79 26.39 32.44
CA ALA A 173 25.22 26.23 33.79
C ALA A 173 25.80 25.04 34.59
N SER A 174 26.44 24.07 33.94
CA SER A 174 26.98 22.84 34.56
C SER A 174 28.50 22.81 34.62
N GLU A 175 29.17 23.87 34.16
CA GLU A 175 30.64 23.94 34.12
C GLU A 175 31.25 24.09 35.53
N ASN A 176 30.46 24.57 36.49
CA ASN A 176 30.88 24.79 37.87
C ASN A 176 30.79 23.52 38.76
N ILE A 177 30.33 22.38 38.22
CA ILE A 177 30.20 21.13 39.00
C ILE A 177 31.55 20.43 39.09
N GLY A 178 31.98 20.09 40.31
CA GLY A 178 33.26 19.41 40.55
C GLY A 178 34.47 20.35 40.75
N LEU A 179 34.22 21.64 41.04
CA LEU A 179 35.27 22.61 41.39
C LEU A 179 36.05 22.22 42.65
N ALA A 180 35.38 21.61 43.63
CA ALA A 180 36.00 21.16 44.88
C ALA A 180 36.94 19.95 44.70
N GLY A 181 36.75 19.17 43.63
CA GLY A 181 37.53 17.96 43.36
C GLY A 181 36.92 17.15 42.21
N GLY A 182 37.77 16.53 41.39
CA GLY A 182 37.33 15.62 40.33
C GLY A 182 36.68 16.27 39.09
N GLY A 183 36.67 17.60 38.96
CA GLY A 183 36.04 18.31 37.84
C GLY A 183 36.44 17.83 36.44
N ARG A 184 37.71 17.42 36.23
CA ARG A 184 38.17 16.82 34.97
C ARG A 184 37.43 15.51 34.63
N GLN A 185 37.18 14.66 35.63
CA GLN A 185 36.45 13.40 35.44
C GLN A 185 34.96 13.65 35.20
N VAL A 186 34.38 14.67 35.87
CA VAL A 186 32.99 15.10 35.65
C VAL A 186 32.80 15.62 34.22
N GLN A 187 33.72 16.44 33.72
CA GLN A 187 33.71 16.91 32.32
C GLN A 187 33.85 15.75 31.33
N GLN A 188 34.80 14.83 31.55
CA GLN A 188 34.96 13.65 30.70
C GLN A 188 33.69 12.79 30.65
N SER A 189 33.03 12.58 31.79
CA SER A 189 31.73 11.90 31.84
C SER A 189 30.67 12.66 31.05
N ARG A 190 30.59 13.99 31.17
CA ARG A 190 29.64 14.82 30.41
C ARG A 190 29.83 14.65 28.91
N ASP A 191 31.06 14.68 28.42
CA ASP A 191 31.34 14.55 26.98
C ASP A 191 31.01 13.16 26.47
N LYS A 192 31.29 12.10 27.24
CA LYS A 192 30.86 10.74 26.91
C LYS A 192 29.34 10.58 26.86
N PHE A 193 28.61 11.21 27.77
CA PHE A 193 27.14 11.21 27.72
C PHE A 193 26.59 12.04 26.57
N LYS A 194 27.24 13.14 26.17
CA LYS A 194 26.85 13.89 24.95
C LYS A 194 27.01 13.03 23.70
N GLU A 195 28.14 12.36 23.53
CA GLU A 195 28.39 11.41 22.44
C GLU A 195 27.32 10.30 22.41
N PHE A 196 27.03 9.71 23.58
CA PHE A 196 26.02 8.66 23.73
C PHE A 196 24.60 9.16 23.40
N MET A 197 24.21 10.35 23.87
CA MET A 197 22.91 10.95 23.55
C MET A 197 22.77 11.22 22.04
N GLY A 198 23.82 11.70 21.37
CA GLY A 198 23.81 11.87 19.91
C GLY A 198 23.50 10.55 19.19
N LYS A 199 24.17 9.45 19.60
CA LYS A 199 23.89 8.11 19.07
C LYS A 199 22.47 7.64 19.37
N MET A 200 21.92 7.93 20.56
CA MET A 200 20.54 7.56 20.93
C MET A 200 19.52 8.26 20.03
N VAL A 201 19.72 9.54 19.73
CA VAL A 201 18.85 10.29 18.83
C VAL A 201 18.88 9.69 17.42
N THR A 202 20.06 9.32 16.91
CA THR A 202 20.15 8.67 15.59
C THR A 202 19.44 7.31 15.56
N LEU A 203 19.58 6.50 16.63
CA LEU A 203 18.92 5.21 16.73
C LEU A 203 17.39 5.35 16.84
N ALA A 204 16.91 6.29 17.65
CA ALA A 204 15.49 6.61 17.75
C ALA A 204 14.92 7.03 16.40
N SER A 205 15.65 7.87 15.65
CA SER A 205 15.25 8.28 14.29
C SER A 205 15.09 7.10 13.35
N LEU A 206 16.03 6.15 13.37
CA LEU A 206 15.97 4.94 12.54
C LEU A 206 14.81 4.05 12.96
N GLN A 207 14.54 3.88 14.26
CA GLN A 207 13.44 3.06 14.77
C GLN A 207 12.06 3.64 14.41
N THR A 208 11.84 4.94 14.60
CA THR A 208 10.57 5.59 14.23
C THR A 208 10.34 5.54 12.72
N SER A 209 11.39 5.76 11.92
CA SER A 209 11.34 5.60 10.47
C SER A 209 11.02 4.15 10.06
N PHE A 210 11.57 3.17 10.78
CA PHE A 210 11.33 1.75 10.50
C PHE A 210 9.88 1.34 10.76
N LEU A 211 9.28 1.78 11.87
CA LEU A 211 7.87 1.49 12.19
C LEU A 211 6.90 2.08 11.15
N THR A 212 7.13 3.34 10.76
CA THR A 212 6.30 4.00 9.75
C THR A 212 6.46 3.37 8.36
N LEU A 213 7.67 2.92 8.01
CA LEU A 213 7.92 2.21 6.76
C LEU A 213 7.28 0.81 6.76
N ASP A 214 7.31 0.08 7.88
CA ASP A 214 6.65 -1.23 8.03
C ASP A 214 5.14 -1.15 7.83
N GLU A 215 4.49 -0.16 8.44
CA GLU A 215 3.05 0.06 8.27
C GLU A 215 2.71 0.36 6.80
N ALA A 216 3.49 1.25 6.16
CA ALA A 216 3.33 1.55 4.74
C ALA A 216 3.51 0.31 3.85
N LEU A 217 4.51 -0.53 4.15
CA LEU A 217 4.76 -1.77 3.42
C LEU A 217 3.57 -2.74 3.56
N LYS A 218 3.05 -2.94 4.77
CA LYS A 218 1.86 -3.79 5.02
C LYS A 218 0.64 -3.30 4.25
N ILE A 219 0.38 -2.00 4.24
CA ILE A 219 -0.73 -1.41 3.49
C ILE A 219 -0.54 -1.64 1.99
N THR A 220 0.67 -1.45 1.45
CA THR A 220 0.93 -1.70 0.02
C THR A 220 0.76 -3.16 -0.36
N ASN A 221 1.26 -4.10 0.45
CA ASN A 221 1.11 -5.54 0.20
C ASN A 221 -0.36 -5.98 0.26
N ARG A 222 -1.13 -5.46 1.23
CA ARG A 222 -2.58 -5.71 1.28
C ARG A 222 -3.31 -5.22 0.04
N ARG A 223 -2.93 -4.04 -0.48
CA ARG A 223 -3.50 -3.49 -1.73
C ARG A 223 -3.12 -4.31 -2.95
N VAL A 224 -1.86 -4.75 -3.05
CA VAL A 224 -1.40 -5.64 -4.13
C VAL A 224 -2.19 -6.94 -4.11
N ASN A 225 -2.38 -7.56 -2.94
CA ASN A 225 -3.15 -8.79 -2.78
C ASN A 225 -4.64 -8.59 -3.11
N ALA A 226 -5.26 -7.49 -2.66
CA ALA A 226 -6.64 -7.15 -3.00
C ALA A 226 -6.82 -6.95 -4.52
N LEU A 227 -5.83 -6.37 -5.19
CA LEU A 227 -5.88 -6.21 -6.64
C LEU A 227 -5.82 -7.57 -7.35
N GLU A 228 -4.86 -8.41 -6.97
CA GLU A 228 -4.58 -9.72 -7.59
C GLU A 228 -5.72 -10.71 -7.39
N ASN A 229 -6.22 -10.85 -6.16
CA ASN A 229 -7.14 -11.94 -5.79
C ASN A 229 -8.62 -11.53 -5.75
N VAL A 230 -8.94 -10.23 -5.71
CA VAL A 230 -10.32 -9.76 -5.59
C VAL A 230 -10.73 -8.91 -6.80
N THR A 231 -10.06 -7.80 -7.06
CA THR A 231 -10.59 -6.84 -8.06
C THR A 231 -10.38 -7.28 -9.51
N ILE A 232 -9.20 -7.80 -9.87
CA ILE A 232 -8.93 -8.25 -11.24
C ILE A 232 -9.84 -9.42 -11.62
N PRO A 233 -9.98 -10.49 -10.80
CA PRO A 233 -10.88 -11.59 -11.11
C PRO A 233 -12.34 -11.15 -11.22
N ARG A 234 -12.79 -10.21 -10.37
CA ARG A 234 -14.15 -9.65 -10.45
C ARG A 234 -14.39 -8.92 -11.76
N ILE A 235 -13.47 -8.06 -12.20
CA ILE A 235 -13.57 -7.35 -13.48
C ILE A 235 -13.59 -8.33 -14.65
N GLU A 236 -12.76 -9.38 -14.60
CA GLU A 236 -12.72 -10.41 -15.64
C GLU A 236 -14.00 -11.25 -15.69
N ALA A 237 -14.61 -11.57 -14.54
CA ALA A 237 -15.90 -12.23 -14.48
C ALA A 237 -17.01 -11.36 -15.10
N THR A 238 -17.04 -10.06 -14.79
CA THR A 238 -18.00 -9.12 -15.41
C THR A 238 -17.78 -8.98 -16.92
N LEU A 239 -16.53 -8.94 -17.39
CA LEU A 239 -16.23 -8.90 -18.82
C LEU A 239 -16.70 -10.16 -19.54
N LYS A 240 -16.51 -11.34 -18.94
CA LYS A 240 -17.03 -12.61 -19.48
C LYS A 240 -18.55 -12.61 -19.56
N TYR A 241 -19.24 -12.07 -18.55
CA TYR A 241 -20.70 -11.92 -18.56
C TYR A 241 -21.17 -11.00 -19.69
N ILE A 242 -20.62 -9.79 -19.81
CA ILE A 242 -21.03 -8.85 -20.86
C ILE A 242 -20.78 -9.41 -22.26
N ASN A 243 -19.63 -10.06 -22.50
CA ASN A 243 -19.36 -10.70 -23.80
C ASN A 243 -20.39 -11.78 -24.10
N ARG A 244 -20.71 -12.65 -23.13
CA ARG A 244 -21.70 -13.72 -23.32
C ARG A 244 -23.08 -13.18 -23.68
N GLU A 245 -23.52 -12.12 -23.00
CA GLU A 245 -24.82 -11.50 -23.28
C GLU A 245 -24.84 -10.78 -24.64
N LEU A 246 -23.76 -10.09 -25.01
CA LEU A 246 -23.66 -9.44 -26.33
C LEU A 246 -23.64 -10.47 -27.46
N ASP A 247 -22.90 -11.58 -27.30
CA ASP A 247 -22.85 -12.66 -28.28
C ASP A 247 -24.23 -13.32 -28.48
N GLU A 248 -25.02 -13.46 -27.40
CA GLU A 248 -26.39 -14.01 -27.48
C GLU A 248 -27.35 -13.02 -28.17
N LEU A 249 -27.28 -11.73 -27.84
CA LEU A 249 -28.05 -10.68 -28.52
C LEU A 249 -27.72 -10.61 -30.02
N GLU A 250 -26.44 -10.65 -30.37
CA GLU A 250 -25.99 -10.68 -31.77
C GLU A 250 -26.50 -11.93 -32.50
N ARG A 251 -26.56 -13.08 -31.82
CA ARG A 251 -27.11 -14.32 -32.37
C ARG A 251 -28.62 -14.25 -32.61
N GLU A 252 -29.37 -13.65 -31.69
CA GLU A 252 -30.81 -13.43 -31.84
C GLU A 252 -31.12 -12.47 -32.99
N GLU A 253 -30.38 -11.35 -33.08
CA GLU A 253 -30.51 -10.37 -34.16
C GLU A 253 -30.15 -10.98 -35.52
N PHE A 254 -29.07 -11.74 -35.60
CA PHE A 254 -28.67 -12.45 -36.81
C PHE A 254 -29.75 -13.43 -37.30
N THR A 255 -30.33 -14.19 -36.38
CA THR A 255 -31.41 -15.13 -36.71
C THR A 255 -32.68 -14.41 -37.17
N ARG A 256 -32.98 -13.25 -36.59
CA ARG A 256 -34.11 -12.40 -36.99
C ARG A 256 -33.92 -11.84 -38.41
N LEU A 257 -32.74 -11.29 -38.70
CA LEU A 257 -32.40 -10.77 -40.03
C LEU A 257 -32.43 -11.86 -41.11
N LYS A 258 -31.89 -13.05 -40.82
CA LYS A 258 -31.93 -14.19 -41.74
C LYS A 258 -33.36 -14.60 -42.12
N LYS A 259 -34.29 -14.62 -41.16
CA LYS A 259 -35.71 -14.91 -41.42
C LYS A 259 -36.42 -13.81 -42.22
N LEU A 260 -36.00 -12.56 -42.07
CA LEU A 260 -36.56 -11.45 -42.85
C LEU A 260 -36.04 -11.47 -44.30
N GLN A 261 -34.76 -11.81 -44.48
CA GLN A 261 -34.19 -12.00 -45.81
C GLN A 261 -34.83 -13.19 -46.52
N SER A 262 -34.97 -14.35 -45.87
CA SER A 262 -35.63 -15.51 -46.47
C SER A 262 -37.07 -15.19 -46.89
N LYS A 263 -37.84 -14.46 -46.07
CA LYS A 263 -39.19 -14.02 -46.44
C LYS A 263 -39.22 -13.04 -47.60
N LYS A 264 -38.23 -12.14 -47.71
CA LYS A 264 -38.12 -11.22 -48.84
C LYS A 264 -37.73 -11.95 -50.13
N GLU A 265 -36.85 -12.94 -50.04
CA GLU A 265 -36.48 -13.79 -51.17
C GLU A 265 -37.65 -14.67 -51.62
N GLU A 266 -38.41 -15.24 -50.68
CA GLU A 266 -39.65 -15.98 -50.96
C GLU A 266 -40.70 -15.08 -51.62
N ALA A 267 -40.94 -13.88 -51.10
CA ALA A 267 -41.86 -12.92 -51.69
C ALA A 267 -41.42 -12.46 -53.09
N ALA A 268 -40.12 -12.20 -53.29
CA ALA A 268 -39.57 -11.84 -54.59
C ALA A 268 -39.66 -13.01 -55.60
N ALA A 269 -39.50 -14.25 -55.14
CA ALA A 269 -39.68 -15.44 -55.96
C ALA A 269 -41.15 -15.68 -56.32
N GLU A 270 -42.09 -15.41 -55.40
CA GLU A 270 -43.53 -15.45 -55.67
C GLU A 270 -43.98 -14.33 -56.63
N GLU A 271 -43.44 -13.11 -56.49
CA GLU A 271 -43.68 -12.00 -57.42
C GLU A 271 -43.10 -12.29 -58.80
N ALA A 272 -41.89 -12.85 -58.90
CA ALA A 272 -41.31 -13.28 -60.17
C ALA A 272 -42.11 -14.41 -60.84
N ALA A 273 -42.62 -15.37 -60.05
CA ALA A 273 -43.51 -16.42 -60.56
C ALA A 273 -44.88 -15.87 -61.01
N ALA A 274 -45.39 -14.80 -60.38
CA ALA A 274 -46.61 -14.11 -60.78
C ALA A 274 -46.41 -13.26 -62.05
N GLU A 275 -45.25 -12.62 -62.23
CA GLU A 275 -44.89 -11.92 -63.47
C GLU A 275 -44.65 -12.91 -64.63
N GLU A 276 -44.01 -14.06 -64.41
CA GLU A 276 -43.89 -15.11 -65.44
C GLU A 276 -45.24 -15.72 -65.81
N ALA A 277 -46.19 -15.81 -64.87
CA ALA A 277 -47.57 -16.25 -65.15
C ALA A 277 -48.41 -15.18 -65.91
N ALA A 278 -48.12 -13.89 -65.71
CA ALA A 278 -48.75 -12.79 -66.45
C ALA A 278 -48.12 -12.54 -67.84
N GLY A 279 -46.88 -12.99 -68.07
CA GLY A 279 -46.13 -12.83 -69.32
C GLY A 279 -46.56 -13.72 -70.49
N ASN A 280 -47.54 -14.63 -70.33
CA ASN A 280 -47.98 -15.52 -71.41
C ASN A 280 -49.24 -15.07 -72.17
N THR A 281 -49.67 -13.80 -72.01
CA THR A 281 -50.71 -13.19 -72.84
C THR A 281 -50.42 -11.72 -73.15
N ALA A 282 -49.53 -11.44 -74.09
CA ALA A 282 -49.65 -10.35 -75.08
C ALA A 282 -48.36 -10.25 -75.91
N ALA A 283 -48.49 -10.47 -77.22
CA ALA A 283 -47.48 -10.10 -78.20
C ALA A 283 -47.28 -8.58 -78.24
N PRO A 284 -46.07 -8.06 -78.53
CA PRO A 284 -45.92 -6.67 -78.94
C PRO A 284 -45.51 -6.56 -80.42
N GLU A 285 -46.30 -5.81 -81.19
CA GLU A 285 -45.84 -5.06 -82.36
C GLU A 285 -45.46 -3.62 -81.92
N ASP A 286 -44.49 -3.05 -82.63
CA ASP A 286 -43.64 -1.88 -82.31
C ASP A 286 -44.38 -0.53 -82.06
N TYR A 287 -43.81 0.36 -81.22
CA TYR A 287 -43.20 1.65 -81.63
C TYR A 287 -42.64 2.50 -80.45
N GLU A 288 -41.81 3.47 -80.81
CA GLU A 288 -40.80 4.28 -80.09
C GLU A 288 -41.28 5.32 -79.05
N GLY A 289 -40.39 5.70 -78.11
CA GLY A 289 -40.38 7.06 -77.52
C GLY A 289 -39.92 7.26 -76.06
N GLY A 290 -38.62 7.47 -75.83
CA GLY A 290 -38.05 8.60 -75.05
C GLY A 290 -38.04 8.65 -73.50
N THR A 291 -36.81 8.61 -72.94
CA THR A 291 -36.26 9.35 -71.75
C THR A 291 -36.81 9.02 -70.34
N ALA A 292 -36.07 8.95 -69.22
CA ALA A 292 -34.81 9.56 -68.84
C ALA A 292 -34.14 8.83 -67.63
N MET A 293 -32.81 8.74 -67.66
CA MET A 293 -31.86 9.12 -66.60
C MET A 293 -31.93 8.47 -65.20
N GLY A 294 -30.83 7.79 -64.83
CA GLY A 294 -30.52 7.48 -63.43
C GLY A 294 -29.43 6.43 -63.23
N ASP A 295 -28.26 6.58 -63.86
CA ASP A 295 -27.06 5.87 -63.44
C ASP A 295 -26.73 6.26 -61.99
N TYR A 296 -26.77 5.29 -61.08
CA TYR A 296 -26.14 5.42 -59.77
C TYR A 296 -24.90 4.53 -59.76
N GLU A 297 -23.77 5.22 -59.76
CA GLU A 297 -22.43 4.68 -59.61
C GLU A 297 -22.34 3.81 -58.35
N LYS A 298 -21.60 2.71 -58.53
CA LYS A 298 -21.32 1.70 -57.52
C LYS A 298 -20.15 2.21 -56.68
N ASP A 299 -20.42 2.80 -55.52
CA ASP A 299 -19.37 3.10 -54.55
C ASP A 299 -18.91 1.79 -53.89
N GLU A 300 -17.83 1.24 -54.43
CA GLU A 300 -16.91 0.36 -53.73
C GLU A 300 -16.17 1.21 -52.69
N ASP A 301 -16.54 1.11 -51.41
CA ASP A 301 -15.62 1.10 -50.27
C ASP A 301 -16.39 1.12 -48.93
N VAL A 302 -16.76 -0.06 -48.46
CA VAL A 302 -16.93 -0.33 -47.02
C VAL A 302 -16.10 -1.57 -46.71
N TYR A 303 -14.83 -1.36 -46.38
CA TYR A 303 -14.00 -2.35 -45.70
C TYR A 303 -14.31 -2.33 -44.19
N PHE A 304 -14.38 -3.54 -43.64
CA PHE A 304 -14.56 -3.91 -42.24
C PHE A 304 -13.58 -3.25 -41.26
#